data_AF-A0A959YFW8-F1
#
_entry.id   AF-A0A959YFW8-F1
#
_cell.length_a   1.000
_cell.length_b   1.000
_cell.length_c   1.000
_cell.angle_alpha   90.00
_cell.angle_beta   90.00
_cell.angle_gamma   90.00
#
_symmetry.space_group_name_H-M   'P 1'
#
loop_
_entity.id
_entity.type
_entity.pdbx_description
1 polymer ?
#
loop_
_entity_poly.entity_id
_entity_poly.type
_entity_poly.pdbx_seq_one_letter_code
_entity_poly.pdbx_strand_id
1 'polypeptide(L)'
;MSKKNKGSEIRFRVELDVNNVPERIEWQAEDGGMKSTCKAALLSIWDERENNTLRIDLWTKKMTVEEMNRFFHQNILTMADTYERATGETKMAEQMRDFGAYFSEKLLEGK
;
A
#
# COMPACT_ATOMS: atom_id res chain seq x y z
N MET A 1 37.20 -4.84 5.80
CA MET A 1 36.39 -5.35 4.68
C MET A 1 35.20 -4.42 4.51
N SER A 2 35.06 -3.77 3.35
CA SER A 2 33.90 -2.91 3.07
C SER A 2 32.66 -3.79 2.89
N LYS A 3 31.59 -3.54 3.65
CA LYS A 3 30.29 -4.19 3.43
C LYS A 3 29.81 -3.82 2.02
N LYS A 4 29.70 -4.79 1.12
CA LYS A 4 29.01 -4.59 -0.16
C LYS A 4 27.55 -4.26 0.13
N ASN A 5 27.04 -3.20 -0.46
CA ASN A 5 25.61 -2.89 -0.45
C ASN A 5 24.86 -4.00 -1.21
N LYS A 6 23.79 -4.50 -0.61
CA LYS A 6 22.89 -5.47 -1.26
C LYS A 6 21.80 -4.66 -1.98
N GLY A 7 21.77 -4.74 -3.30
CA GLY A 7 20.65 -4.24 -4.10
C GLY A 7 19.58 -5.32 -4.25
N SER A 8 18.32 -4.91 -4.33
CA SER A 8 17.17 -5.77 -4.60
C SER A 8 16.15 -4.99 -5.39
N GLU A 9 15.56 -5.62 -6.41
CA GLU A 9 14.55 -4.98 -7.23
C GLU A 9 13.12 -5.42 -6.85
N ILE A 10 12.20 -4.45 -6.86
CA ILE A 10 10.76 -4.69 -6.84
C ILE A 10 10.20 -4.18 -8.18
N ARG A 11 9.63 -5.08 -8.98
CA ARG A 11 9.05 -4.77 -10.29
C ARG A 11 7.53 -4.86 -10.23
N PHE A 12 6.86 -3.86 -10.79
CA PHE A 12 5.43 -3.91 -11.09
C PHE A 12 5.25 -3.85 -12.61
N ARG A 13 4.48 -4.79 -13.16
CA ARG A 13 4.03 -4.77 -14.55
C ARG A 13 2.53 -4.56 -14.57
N VAL A 14 2.10 -3.44 -15.16
CA VAL A 14 0.70 -3.04 -15.25
C VAL A 14 0.26 -3.14 -16.70
N GLU A 15 -0.78 -3.91 -16.96
CA GLU A 15 -1.45 -3.99 -18.26
C GLU A 15 -2.74 -3.18 -18.18
N LEU A 16 -2.91 -2.23 -19.11
CA LEU A 16 -4.04 -1.32 -19.17
C LEU A 16 -4.97 -1.70 -20.33
N ASP A 17 -6.26 -1.40 -20.17
CA ASP A 17 -7.21 -1.46 -21.28
C ASP A 17 -7.11 -0.25 -22.22
N VAL A 18 -7.98 -0.21 -23.23
CA VAL A 18 -8.08 0.90 -24.20
C VAL A 18 -8.43 2.26 -23.58
N ASN A 19 -8.92 2.29 -22.34
CA ASN A 19 -9.25 3.51 -21.59
C ASN A 19 -8.22 3.83 -20.50
N ASN A 20 -7.05 3.18 -20.53
CA ASN A 20 -5.98 3.30 -19.53
C ASN A 20 -6.36 2.83 -18.12
N VAL A 21 -7.32 1.91 -17.99
CA VAL A 21 -7.71 1.30 -16.72
C VAL A 21 -6.94 -0.01 -16.51
N PRO A 22 -6.32 -0.26 -15.33
CA PRO A 22 -5.62 -1.51 -15.08
C PRO A 22 -6.51 -2.75 -15.21
N GLU A 23 -6.07 -3.71 -16.03
CA GLU A 23 -6.69 -5.03 -16.15
C GLU A 23 -5.93 -6.11 -15.37
N ARG A 24 -4.59 -5.98 -15.33
CA ARG A 24 -3.70 -6.93 -14.66
C ARG A 24 -2.51 -6.20 -14.04
N ILE A 25 -2.20 -6.57 -12.81
CA ILE A 25 -1.01 -6.10 -12.09
C ILE A 25 -0.22 -7.34 -11.67
N GLU A 26 0.99 -7.47 -12.20
CA GLU A 26 1.98 -8.45 -11.74
C GLU A 26 3.03 -7.73 -10.91
N TRP A 27 3.52 -8.39 -9.86
CA TRP A 27 4.61 -7.86 -9.07
C TRP A 27 5.64 -8.95 -8.76
N GLN A 28 6.89 -8.52 -8.62
CA GLN A 28 8.01 -9.39 -8.27
C GLN A 28 8.95 -8.68 -7.31
N ALA A 29 9.44 -9.38 -6.29
CA ALA A 29 10.50 -8.92 -5.39
C ALA A 29 11.66 -9.92 -5.38
N GLU A 30 12.85 -9.48 -5.76
CA GLU A 30 14.02 -10.35 -5.94
C GLU A 30 14.51 -10.96 -4.63
N ASP A 31 14.62 -10.13 -3.58
CA ASP A 31 15.12 -10.59 -2.27
C ASP A 31 14.25 -11.63 -1.58
N GLY A 32 12.96 -11.71 -1.94
CA GLY A 32 12.03 -12.72 -1.44
C GLY A 32 11.79 -13.87 -2.42
N GLY A 33 12.35 -13.81 -3.63
CA GLY A 33 12.01 -14.74 -4.72
C GLY A 33 10.51 -14.78 -5.06
N MET A 34 9.76 -13.75 -4.68
CA MET A 34 8.30 -13.74 -4.77
C MET A 34 7.87 -13.12 -6.09
N LYS A 35 6.98 -13.80 -6.81
CA LYS A 35 6.33 -13.31 -8.03
C LYS A 35 4.86 -13.69 -7.98
N SER A 36 3.97 -12.71 -8.10
CA SER A 36 2.53 -12.95 -8.03
C SER A 36 1.74 -11.88 -8.80
N THR A 37 0.42 -12.04 -8.82
CA THR A 37 -0.53 -11.03 -9.30
C THR A 37 -1.24 -10.39 -8.12
N CYS A 38 -1.56 -9.11 -8.21
CA CYS A 38 -2.43 -8.44 -7.26
C CYS A 38 -3.57 -7.71 -7.97
N LYS A 39 -4.61 -7.37 -7.21
CA LYS A 39 -5.74 -6.57 -7.70
C LYS A 39 -5.56 -5.08 -7.42
N ALA A 40 -4.70 -4.71 -6.48
CA ALA A 40 -4.41 -3.33 -6.11
C ALA A 40 -2.99 -3.19 -5.57
N ALA A 41 -2.42 -1.99 -5.70
CA ALA A 41 -1.17 -1.57 -5.10
C ALA A 41 -1.21 -0.06 -4.86
N LEU A 42 -0.82 0.39 -3.67
CA LEU A 42 -0.61 1.82 -3.36
C LEU A 42 0.87 2.00 -3.07
N LEU A 43 1.52 2.89 -3.81
CA LEU A 43 2.91 3.26 -3.59
C LEU A 43 2.99 4.73 -3.24
N SER A 44 3.55 5.03 -2.07
CA SER A 44 3.86 6.40 -1.64
C SER A 44 5.38 6.57 -1.64
N ILE A 45 5.86 7.61 -2.34
CA ILE A 45 7.27 7.90 -2.52
C ILE A 45 7.52 9.30 -1.97
N TRP A 46 8.36 9.41 -0.94
CA TRP A 46 8.84 10.70 -0.48
C TRP A 46 9.88 11.23 -1.46
N ASP A 47 9.55 12.29 -2.19
CA ASP A 47 10.50 12.96 -3.07
C ASP A 47 11.30 13.99 -2.27
N GLU A 48 12.58 13.70 -2.08
CA GLU A 48 13.51 14.57 -1.37
C GLU A 48 13.71 15.91 -2.08
N ARG A 49 13.63 15.93 -3.42
CA ARG A 49 13.89 17.14 -4.21
C ARG A 49 12.76 18.16 -4.06
N GLU A 50 11.54 17.67 -4.16
CA GLU A 50 10.33 18.49 -4.11
C GLU A 50 9.72 18.58 -2.70
N ASN A 51 10.30 17.85 -1.73
CA ASN A 51 9.87 17.79 -0.32
C ASN A 51 8.37 17.47 -0.18
N ASN A 52 7.91 16.46 -0.93
CA ASN A 52 6.51 16.08 -0.98
C ASN A 52 6.35 14.55 -1.12
N THR A 53 5.10 14.08 -1.08
CA THR A 53 4.77 12.68 -1.34
C THR A 53 4.16 12.53 -2.73
N LEU A 54 4.84 11.78 -3.59
CA LEU A 54 4.30 11.28 -4.85
C LEU A 54 3.52 9.98 -4.59
N ARG A 55 2.45 9.76 -5.36
CA ARG A 55 1.61 8.56 -5.24
C ARG A 55 1.38 7.88 -6.57
N ILE A 56 1.39 6.55 -6.51
CA ILE A 56 0.95 5.68 -7.59
C ILE A 56 -0.10 4.74 -6.99
N ASP A 57 -1.36 5.03 -7.28
CA ASP A 57 -2.50 4.28 -6.76
C ASP A 57 -3.11 3.46 -7.90
N LEU A 58 -2.99 2.14 -7.81
CA LEU A 58 -3.39 1.21 -8.87
C LEU A 58 -4.42 0.21 -8.34
N TRP A 59 -5.47 -0.03 -9.11
CA TRP A 59 -6.40 -1.13 -8.87
C TRP A 59 -7.03 -1.62 -10.17
N THR A 60 -7.29 -2.92 -10.22
CA THR A 60 -7.94 -3.57 -11.36
C THR A 60 -9.46 -3.47 -11.25
N LYS A 61 -10.16 -3.54 -12.38
CA LYS A 61 -11.64 -3.60 -12.42
C LYS A 61 -12.24 -4.80 -11.66
N LYS A 62 -11.44 -5.84 -11.39
CA LYS A 62 -11.84 -7.07 -10.68
C LYS A 62 -11.78 -6.92 -9.15
N MET A 63 -11.27 -5.81 -8.65
CA MET A 63 -11.27 -5.48 -7.23
C MET A 63 -12.70 -5.10 -6.82
N THR A 64 -13.35 -5.93 -6.00
CA THR A 64 -14.70 -5.61 -5.53
C THR A 64 -14.67 -4.47 -4.51
N VAL A 65 -15.80 -3.80 -4.30
CA VAL A 65 -15.92 -2.76 -3.26
C VAL A 65 -15.57 -3.33 -1.88
N GLU A 66 -15.96 -4.57 -1.59
CA GLU A 66 -15.68 -5.22 -0.31
C GLU A 66 -14.19 -5.53 -0.13
N GLU A 67 -13.52 -6.01 -1.18
CA GLU A 67 -12.07 -6.18 -1.18
C GLU A 67 -11.37 -4.83 -1.00
N MET A 68 -11.85 -3.77 -1.65
CA MET A 68 -11.28 -2.43 -1.55
C MET A 68 -11.42 -1.86 -0.13
N ASN A 69 -12.60 -2.00 0.49
CA ASN A 69 -12.81 -1.57 1.87
C ASN A 69 -11.85 -2.30 2.83
N ARG A 70 -11.70 -3.62 2.68
CA ARG A 70 -10.72 -4.39 3.47
C ARG A 70 -9.28 -3.94 3.23
N PHE A 71 -8.92 -3.72 1.98
CA PHE A 71 -7.58 -3.26 1.60
C PHE A 71 -7.25 -1.90 2.24
N PHE A 72 -8.16 -0.93 2.17
CA PHE A 72 -7.97 0.38 2.81
C PHE A 72 -7.94 0.29 4.33
N HIS A 73 -8.83 -0.49 4.95
CA HIS A 73 -8.83 -0.70 6.41
C HIS A 73 -7.46 -1.24 6.89
N GLN A 74 -6.93 -2.27 6.22
CA GLN A 74 -5.61 -2.82 6.55
C GLN A 74 -4.48 -1.80 6.35
N ASN A 75 -4.53 -0.99 5.30
CA ASN A 75 -3.55 0.08 5.09
C ASN A 75 -3.61 1.13 6.21
N ILE A 76 -4.78 1.56 6.65
CA ILE A 76 -4.91 2.53 7.76
C ILE A 76 -4.22 2.03 9.03
N LEU A 77 -4.50 0.78 9.43
CA LEU A 77 -3.89 0.20 10.62
C LEU A 77 -2.37 0.06 10.49
N THR A 78 -1.89 -0.45 9.36
CA THR A 78 -0.44 -0.64 9.13
C THR A 78 0.31 0.67 8.92
N MET A 79 -0.35 1.72 8.42
CA MET A 79 0.18 3.08 8.39
C MET A 79 0.36 3.63 9.79
N ALA A 80 -0.59 3.39 10.72
CA ALA A 80 -0.45 3.79 12.12
C ALA A 80 0.79 3.15 12.76
N ASP A 81 0.97 1.84 12.58
CA ASP A 81 2.15 1.12 13.09
C ASP A 81 3.46 1.63 12.47
N THR A 82 3.44 1.94 11.18
CA THR A 82 4.61 2.47 10.48
C THR A 82 4.96 3.86 10.99
N TYR A 83 3.96 4.72 11.17
CA TYR A 83 4.11 6.07 11.69
C TYR A 83 4.67 6.05 13.13
N GLU A 84 4.12 5.22 14.01
CA GLU A 84 4.63 5.06 15.38
C GLU A 84 6.09 4.62 15.40
N ARG A 85 6.45 3.58 14.64
CA ARG A 85 7.85 3.11 14.58
C ARG A 85 8.81 4.16 14.04
N ALA A 86 8.36 4.99 13.10
CA ALA A 86 9.22 5.99 12.46
C ALA A 86 9.41 7.25 13.32
N THR A 87 8.44 7.60 14.17
CA THR A 87 8.41 8.90 14.86
C THR A 87 8.44 8.80 16.38
N GLY A 88 7.97 7.68 16.96
CA GLY A 88 7.72 7.54 18.39
C GLY A 88 6.45 8.25 18.88
N GLU A 89 5.63 8.82 17.98
CA GLU A 89 4.42 9.56 18.33
C GLU A 89 3.22 8.62 18.61
N THR A 90 3.29 7.90 19.74
CA THR A 90 2.28 6.88 20.13
C THR A 90 0.85 7.43 20.18
N LYS A 91 0.63 8.61 20.77
CA LYS A 91 -0.73 9.19 20.89
C LYS A 91 -1.40 9.42 19.55
N MET A 92 -0.64 9.89 18.56
CA MET A 92 -1.17 10.13 17.22
C MET A 92 -1.39 8.81 16.48
N ALA A 93 -0.51 7.83 16.67
CA ALA A 93 -0.70 6.49 16.12
C ALA A 93 -1.94 5.79 16.69
N GLU A 94 -2.22 5.96 17.99
CA GLU A 94 -3.46 5.49 18.63
C GLU A 94 -4.70 6.10 17.95
N GLN A 95 -4.71 7.42 17.71
CA GLN A 95 -5.81 8.06 16.99
C GLN A 95 -6.00 7.52 15.56
N MET A 96 -4.91 7.18 14.87
CA MET A 96 -5.00 6.53 13.55
C MET A 96 -5.62 5.13 13.64
N ARG A 97 -5.31 4.36 14.69
CA ARG A 97 -5.92 3.05 14.94
C ARG A 97 -7.39 3.17 15.32
N ASP A 98 -7.75 4.14 16.14
CA ASP A 98 -9.15 4.43 16.51
C ASP A 98 -9.97 4.74 15.25
N PHE A 99 -9.42 5.53 14.33
CA PHE A 99 -10.06 5.76 13.04
C PHE A 99 -10.17 4.47 12.20
N GLY A 100 -9.15 3.61 12.19
CA GLY A 100 -9.22 2.29 11.57
C GLY A 100 -10.36 1.44 12.12
N ALA A 101 -10.51 1.39 13.44
CA ALA A 101 -11.60 0.68 14.11
C ALA A 101 -12.98 1.24 13.70
N TYR A 102 -13.14 2.57 13.73
CA TYR A 102 -14.35 3.25 13.26
C TYR A 102 -14.66 2.94 11.79
N PHE A 103 -13.63 2.93 10.92
CA PHE A 103 -13.78 2.61 9.50
C PHE A 103 -14.33 1.19 9.31
N SER A 104 -13.82 0.21 10.07
CA SER A 104 -14.32 -1.18 10.02
C SER A 104 -15.77 -1.28 10.48
N GLU A 105 -16.10 -0.68 11.63
CA GLU A 105 -17.46 -0.70 12.19
C GLU A 105 -18.49 -0.15 11.18
N LYS A 106 -18.18 0.97 10.53
CA LYS A 106 -19.12 1.64 9.62
C LYS A 106 -19.22 1.01 8.23
N LEU A 107 -18.13 0.46 7.69
CA LEU A 107 -18.09 0.02 6.29
C LEU A 107 -17.95 -1.49 6.09
N LEU A 108 -17.50 -2.23 7.10
CA LEU A 108 -17.31 -3.68 7.03
C LEU A 108 -18.36 -4.44 7.84
N GLU A 109 -18.82 -3.91 8.97
CA GLU A 109 -19.79 -4.56 9.86
C GLU A 109 -21.24 -4.13 9.62
N GLY A 110 -21.46 -3.00 8.95
CA GLY A 110 -22.80 -2.49 8.58
C GLY A 110 -23.47 -3.20 7.39
N LYS A 111 -23.10 -4.46 7.10
CA LYS A 111 -23.71 -5.32 6.08
C LYS A 111 -24.39 -6.53 6.70
#